data_AF-A0A010QMP4-F1
#
_entry.id   AF-A0A010QMP4-F1
#
_cell.length_a   1.000
_cell.length_b   1.000
_cell.length_c   1.000
_cell.angle_alpha   90.00
_cell.angle_beta   90.00
_cell.angle_gamma   90.00
#
_symmetry.space_group_name_H-M   'P 1'
#
loop_
_entity.id
_entity.type
_entity.pdbx_description
1 polymer ?
#
loop_
_entity_poly.entity_id
_entity_poly.type
_entity_poly.pdbx_seq_one_letter_code
_entity_poly.pdbx_strand_id
1 'polypeptide(L)'
;MEHKIAQWEQAEAEGKFDSTQWTGRVKDYLACKDGKVELVKGDPLQTFRCKDLDLYDFQPHAAFGNSTGRGSGSWGWTAPNGREFSAIGQLDGTAFAEVSKQGKLIYLGKLPYFSEPSRWREIKAYKNYLVVGSEAPGHGIQFFDLRKVCGTSRSSQIQHISEL
;
A
#
# COMPACT_ATOMS: atom_id res chain seq x y z
N MET A 1 -16.27 -8.72 -17.74
CA MET A 1 -14.96 -8.08 -17.45
C MET A 1 -14.87 -6.68 -18.04
N GLU A 2 -15.45 -6.46 -19.24
CA GLU A 2 -15.49 -5.16 -19.94
C GLU A 2 -15.92 -3.97 -19.07
N HIS A 3 -17.03 -4.06 -18.34
CA HIS A 3 -17.47 -2.97 -17.45
C HIS A 3 -16.44 -2.59 -16.38
N LYS A 4 -15.71 -3.57 -15.84
CA LYS A 4 -14.64 -3.32 -14.85
C LYS A 4 -13.50 -2.56 -15.53
N ILE A 5 -13.09 -2.98 -16.72
CA ILE A 5 -12.01 -2.34 -17.48
C ILE A 5 -12.39 -0.89 -17.84
N ALA A 6 -13.59 -0.68 -18.40
CA ALA A 6 -14.08 0.64 -18.78
C ALA A 6 -14.13 1.62 -17.60
N GLN A 7 -14.56 1.17 -16.41
CA GLN A 7 -14.53 2.00 -15.20
C GLN A 7 -13.12 2.45 -14.83
N TRP A 8 -12.12 1.56 -14.97
CA TRP A 8 -10.73 1.89 -14.69
C TRP A 8 -10.16 2.87 -15.71
N GLU A 9 -10.46 2.69 -16.99
CA GLU A 9 -10.04 3.60 -18.07
C GLU A 9 -10.67 4.98 -17.91
N GLN A 10 -11.95 5.05 -17.54
CA GLN A 10 -12.62 6.32 -17.24
C GLN A 10 -11.96 7.02 -16.04
N ALA A 11 -11.73 6.30 -14.94
CA ALA A 11 -11.08 6.87 -13.75
C ALA A 11 -9.66 7.38 -14.06
N GLU A 12 -8.95 6.71 -14.96
CA GLU A 12 -7.66 7.12 -15.46
C GLU A 12 -7.75 8.39 -16.31
N ALA A 13 -8.68 8.45 -17.26
CA ALA A 13 -8.91 9.64 -18.09
C ALA A 13 -9.34 10.86 -17.25
N GLU A 14 -10.03 10.65 -16.14
CA GLU A 14 -10.42 11.68 -15.16
C GLU A 14 -9.28 12.06 -14.20
N GLY A 15 -8.10 11.43 -14.31
CA GLY A 15 -6.93 11.75 -13.47
C GLY A 15 -7.04 11.26 -12.02
N LYS A 16 -8.00 10.38 -11.68
CA LYS A 16 -8.26 9.95 -10.30
C LYS A 16 -7.08 9.25 -9.62
N PHE A 17 -6.13 8.72 -10.40
CA PHE A 17 -4.93 8.05 -9.92
C PHE A 17 -3.71 8.97 -9.82
N ASP A 18 -3.84 10.26 -10.18
CA ASP A 18 -2.74 11.22 -10.02
C ASP A 18 -2.40 11.37 -8.54
N SER A 19 -1.21 10.91 -8.15
CA SER A 19 -0.80 10.96 -6.76
C SER A 19 -0.43 12.36 -6.28
N THR A 20 -0.25 13.33 -7.20
CA THR A 20 0.11 14.71 -6.87
C THR A 20 -1.04 15.49 -6.24
N GLN A 21 -2.30 15.04 -6.42
CA GLN A 21 -3.47 15.64 -5.78
C GLN A 21 -3.48 15.43 -4.24
N TRP A 22 -2.68 14.48 -3.74
CA TRP A 22 -2.64 14.10 -2.33
C TRP A 22 -1.55 14.87 -1.56
N THR A 23 -1.86 16.11 -1.19
CA THR A 23 -0.90 17.03 -0.55
C THR A 23 -0.86 16.95 0.97
N GLY A 24 -1.95 16.53 1.61
CA GLY A 24 -2.07 16.52 3.06
C GLY A 24 -1.28 15.41 3.74
N ARG A 25 -0.82 15.65 4.97
CA ARG A 25 -0.08 14.69 5.79
C ARG A 25 -0.58 14.74 7.22
N VAL A 26 -0.73 13.58 7.84
CA VAL A 26 -1.13 13.49 9.25
C VAL A 26 0.10 13.67 10.12
N LYS A 27 0.15 14.75 10.90
CA LYS A 27 1.25 14.99 11.85
C LYS A 27 1.18 14.02 13.04
N ASP A 28 0.12 14.11 13.83
CA ASP A 28 -0.10 13.25 15.01
C ASP A 28 -1.19 12.22 14.70
N TYR A 29 -2.46 12.60 14.80
CA TYR A 29 -3.62 11.89 14.28
C TYR A 29 -4.74 12.90 14.00
N LEU A 30 -5.75 12.52 13.24
CA LEU A 30 -6.95 13.32 13.03
C LEU A 30 -8.15 12.58 13.61
N ALA A 31 -8.75 13.19 14.63
CA ALA A 31 -9.94 12.64 15.27
C ALA A 31 -11.14 12.67 14.33
N CYS A 32 -11.94 11.61 14.32
CA CYS A 32 -13.22 11.60 13.63
C CYS A 32 -14.19 12.57 14.33
N LYS A 33 -14.60 13.63 13.63
CA LYS A 33 -15.56 14.62 14.14
C LYS A 33 -16.72 14.76 13.18
N ASP A 34 -17.93 14.64 13.70
CA ASP A 34 -19.17 14.75 12.92
C ASP A 34 -19.20 13.82 11.68
N GLY A 35 -18.62 12.62 11.83
CA GLY A 35 -18.56 11.60 10.79
C GLY A 35 -17.52 11.85 9.69
N LYS A 36 -16.60 12.81 9.88
CA LYS A 36 -15.56 13.14 8.90
C LYS A 36 -14.19 13.40 9.53
N VAL A 37 -13.16 13.20 8.71
CA VAL A 37 -11.79 13.65 8.93
C VAL A 37 -11.37 14.48 7.71
N GLU A 38 -10.88 15.69 7.95
CA GLU A 38 -10.30 16.55 6.92
C GLU A 38 -8.77 16.47 6.98
N LEU A 39 -8.15 15.79 6.02
CA LEU A 39 -6.69 15.74 5.91
C LEU A 39 -6.12 17.08 5.42
N VAL A 40 -6.85 17.75 4.51
CA VAL A 40 -6.63 19.14 4.15
C VAL A 40 -7.95 19.88 4.37
N LYS A 41 -7.92 20.91 5.22
CA LYS A 41 -9.11 21.66 5.62
C LYS A 41 -9.81 22.26 4.40
N GLY A 42 -11.11 21.97 4.23
CA GLY A 42 -11.91 22.49 3.14
C GLY A 42 -11.65 21.86 1.77
N ASP A 43 -10.82 20.81 1.68
CA ASP A 43 -10.59 20.05 0.45
C ASP A 43 -11.47 18.79 0.44
N PRO A 44 -12.51 18.72 -0.41
CA PRO A 44 -13.39 17.56 -0.50
C PRO A 44 -12.68 16.28 -0.95
N LEU A 45 -11.60 16.36 -1.74
CA LEU A 45 -10.86 15.19 -2.20
C LEU A 45 -10.11 14.53 -1.04
N GLN A 46 -9.66 15.34 -0.09
CA GLN A 46 -8.88 14.91 1.09
C GLN A 46 -9.73 14.92 2.37
N THR A 47 -11.04 14.72 2.21
CA THR A 47 -11.98 14.55 3.31
C THR A 47 -12.55 13.13 3.30
N PHE A 48 -12.31 12.40 4.38
CA PHE A 48 -12.73 11.00 4.51
C PHE A 48 -13.92 10.88 5.47
N ARG A 49 -14.89 10.03 5.11
CA ARG A 49 -15.97 9.65 6.03
C ARG A 49 -15.42 8.69 7.08
N CYS A 50 -15.84 8.86 8.32
CA CYS A 50 -15.42 8.01 9.42
C CYS A 50 -16.60 7.75 10.37
N LYS A 51 -16.49 6.68 11.15
CA LYS A 51 -17.41 6.35 12.25
C LYS A 51 -16.61 5.63 13.32
N ASP A 52 -16.43 6.27 14.47
CA ASP A 52 -15.69 5.73 15.62
C ASP A 52 -14.24 5.28 15.29
N LEU A 53 -13.63 5.91 14.27
CA LEU A 53 -12.30 5.59 13.75
C LEU A 53 -11.53 6.86 13.42
N ASP A 54 -10.39 7.04 14.07
CA ASP A 54 -9.47 8.16 13.84
C ASP A 54 -8.48 7.83 12.71
N LEU A 55 -8.01 8.86 12.00
CA LEU A 55 -7.01 8.73 10.95
C LEU A 55 -5.61 9.00 11.51
N TYR A 56 -4.81 7.95 11.67
CA TYR A 56 -3.43 8.06 12.17
C TYR A 56 -2.41 8.39 11.08
N ASP A 57 -2.63 7.92 9.85
CA ASP A 57 -1.76 8.24 8.73
C ASP A 57 -2.50 8.13 7.40
N PHE A 58 -1.98 8.85 6.41
CA PHE A 58 -2.43 8.76 5.03
C PHE A 58 -1.20 8.91 4.12
N GLN A 59 -0.98 7.92 3.27
CA GLN A 59 0.12 7.90 2.32
C GLN A 59 -0.39 7.47 0.94
N PRO A 60 -0.14 8.25 -0.14
CA PRO A 60 -0.47 7.84 -1.49
C PRO A 60 0.48 6.71 -1.95
N HIS A 61 0.10 5.98 -3.01
CA HIS A 61 0.96 4.95 -3.61
C HIS A 61 2.39 5.46 -3.94
N ALA A 62 2.51 6.73 -4.34
CA ALA A 62 3.80 7.37 -4.61
C ALA A 62 4.74 7.43 -3.40
N ALA A 63 4.21 7.51 -2.18
CA ALA A 63 5.03 7.47 -0.96
C ALA A 63 5.69 6.09 -0.74
N PHE A 64 5.19 5.05 -1.41
CA PHE A 64 5.73 3.69 -1.40
C PHE A 64 6.43 3.32 -2.72
N GLY A 65 6.89 4.32 -3.47
CA GLY A 65 7.69 4.12 -4.68
C GLY A 65 6.89 3.65 -5.91
N ASN A 66 5.58 3.94 -5.99
CA ASN A 66 4.77 3.73 -7.20
C ASN A 66 4.14 5.06 -7.65
N SER A 67 4.60 5.61 -8.76
CA SER A 67 4.04 6.87 -9.31
C SER A 67 2.69 6.69 -10.01
N THR A 68 2.27 5.47 -10.31
CA THR A 68 1.06 5.21 -11.11
C THR A 68 -0.23 5.38 -10.34
N GLY A 69 -0.19 5.41 -9.00
CA GLY A 69 -1.38 5.55 -8.16
C GLY A 69 -2.26 4.30 -8.09
N ARG A 70 -1.76 3.14 -8.54
CA ARG A 70 -2.58 1.94 -8.79
C ARG A 70 -2.16 0.77 -7.90
N GLY A 71 -3.17 0.00 -7.50
CA GLY A 71 -3.05 -1.22 -6.71
C GLY A 71 -4.42 -1.83 -6.42
N SER A 72 -4.45 -2.99 -5.77
CA SER A 72 -5.73 -3.69 -5.48
C SER A 72 -5.84 -4.33 -4.11
N GLY A 73 -4.73 -4.52 -3.39
CA GLY A 73 -4.75 -5.31 -2.16
C GLY A 73 -3.79 -4.77 -1.11
N SER A 74 -4.09 -5.06 0.14
CA SER A 74 -3.15 -4.89 1.24
C SER A 74 -3.33 -6.01 2.26
N TRP A 75 -2.28 -6.31 3.01
CA TRP A 75 -2.32 -7.33 4.05
C TRP A 75 -1.40 -6.97 5.22
N GLY A 76 -1.90 -7.17 6.43
CA GLY A 76 -1.15 -6.93 7.67
C GLY A 76 -0.40 -8.17 8.15
N TRP A 77 0.76 -7.98 8.76
CA TRP A 77 1.49 -9.03 9.46
C TRP A 77 2.12 -8.49 10.74
N THR A 78 1.99 -9.26 11.82
CA THR A 78 2.59 -8.95 13.12
C THR A 78 3.75 -9.92 13.34
N ALA A 79 4.96 -9.37 13.48
CA ALA A 79 6.15 -10.14 13.77
C ALA A 79 6.10 -10.71 15.20
N PRO A 80 6.83 -11.80 15.49
CA PRO A 80 6.89 -12.38 16.84
C PRO A 80 7.36 -11.42 17.94
N ASN A 81 8.08 -10.35 17.58
CA ASN A 81 8.52 -9.29 18.51
C ASN A 81 7.49 -8.15 18.69
N GLY A 82 6.29 -8.28 18.12
CA GLY A 82 5.19 -7.32 18.24
C GLY A 82 5.24 -6.14 17.27
N ARG A 83 6.23 -6.06 16.37
CA ARG A 83 6.23 -5.06 15.28
C ARG A 83 5.17 -5.40 14.23
N GLU A 84 4.50 -4.38 13.71
CA GLU A 84 3.43 -4.53 12.73
C GLU A 84 3.86 -4.02 11.36
N PHE A 85 3.47 -4.73 10.31
CA PHE A 85 3.84 -4.45 8.94
C PHE A 85 2.64 -4.55 8.02
N SER A 86 2.65 -3.77 6.96
CA SER A 86 1.68 -3.78 5.87
C SER A 86 2.39 -4.12 4.57
N ALA A 87 1.85 -5.08 3.83
CA ALA A 87 2.17 -5.33 2.44
C ALA A 87 1.09 -4.68 1.58
N ILE A 88 1.48 -3.93 0.56
CA ILE A 88 0.59 -3.13 -0.28
C ILE A 88 0.83 -3.54 -1.74
N GLY A 89 -0.18 -4.15 -2.35
CA GLY A 89 -0.17 -4.54 -3.75
C GLY A 89 -0.36 -3.33 -4.64
N GLN A 90 0.71 -2.90 -5.28
CA GLN A 90 0.76 -1.80 -6.24
C GLN A 90 0.84 -2.38 -7.65
N LEU A 91 0.61 -1.60 -8.72
CA LEU A 91 0.72 -2.07 -10.11
C LEU A 91 2.06 -2.79 -10.38
N ASP A 92 3.14 -2.21 -9.87
CA ASP A 92 4.54 -2.58 -10.11
C ASP A 92 5.15 -3.47 -9.01
N GLY A 93 4.33 -4.09 -8.16
CA GLY A 93 4.80 -5.07 -7.18
C GLY A 93 4.10 -4.98 -5.83
N THR A 94 4.77 -5.44 -4.78
CA THR A 94 4.29 -5.37 -3.40
C THR A 94 5.21 -4.49 -2.58
N ALA A 95 4.73 -3.31 -2.17
CA ALA A 95 5.45 -2.46 -1.24
C ALA A 95 5.29 -2.95 0.20
N PHE A 96 6.31 -2.74 1.01
CA PHE A 96 6.31 -3.03 2.44
C PHE A 96 6.40 -1.74 3.25
N ALA A 97 5.58 -1.64 4.28
CA ALA A 97 5.66 -0.58 5.27
C ALA A 97 5.60 -1.16 6.69
N GLU A 98 6.37 -0.61 7.63
CA GLU A 98 6.15 -0.83 9.07
C GLU A 98 5.12 0.17 9.59
N VAL A 99 4.23 -0.29 10.47
CA VAL A 99 3.35 0.56 11.26
C VAL A 99 4.08 0.89 12.55
N SER A 100 4.44 2.16 12.74
CA SER A 100 5.11 2.62 13.96
C SER A 100 4.17 2.53 15.17
N LYS A 101 4.72 2.65 16.38
CA LYS A 101 3.92 2.74 17.61
C LYS A 101 2.96 3.95 17.64
N GLN A 102 3.19 4.94 16.80
CA GLN A 102 2.34 6.12 16.62
C GLN A 102 1.37 5.97 15.44
N GLY A 103 1.23 4.76 14.86
CA GLY A 103 0.35 4.49 13.74
C GLY A 103 0.82 5.06 12.40
N LYS A 104 2.13 5.36 12.25
CA LYS A 104 2.69 5.91 11.00
C LYS A 104 3.23 4.82 10.09
N LEU A 105 3.00 4.94 8.79
CA LEU A 105 3.51 4.03 7.77
C LEU A 105 4.93 4.43 7.35
N ILE A 106 5.88 3.52 7.57
CA ILE A 106 7.29 3.71 7.25
C ILE A 106 7.64 2.78 6.08
N TYR A 107 7.93 3.35 4.91
CA TYR A 107 8.30 2.56 3.73
C TYR A 107 9.63 1.80 3.92
N LEU A 108 9.64 0.50 3.60
CA LEU A 108 10.79 -0.39 3.78
C LEU A 108 11.36 -0.91 2.46
N GLY A 109 10.60 -0.79 1.37
CA GLY A 109 11.00 -1.24 0.04
C GLY A 109 9.93 -2.09 -0.64
N LYS A 110 10.30 -2.77 -1.72
CA LYS A 110 9.33 -3.42 -2.62
C LYS A 110 9.81 -4.78 -3.09
N LEU A 111 8.90 -5.75 -3.14
CA LEU A 111 9.04 -6.97 -3.92
C LEU A 111 8.49 -6.67 -5.33
N PRO A 112 9.33 -6.63 -6.39
CA PRO A 112 8.86 -6.36 -7.75
C PRO A 112 7.93 -7.49 -8.25
N TYR A 113 7.13 -7.17 -9.26
CA TYR A 113 6.37 -8.19 -9.99
C TYR A 113 7.30 -9.21 -10.66
N PHE A 114 6.83 -10.45 -10.81
CA PHE A 114 7.63 -11.50 -11.46
C PHE A 114 7.60 -11.43 -12.99
N SER A 115 6.41 -11.25 -13.58
CA SER A 115 6.23 -11.21 -15.04
C SER A 115 6.02 -9.79 -15.56
N GLU A 116 4.79 -9.30 -15.56
CA GLU A 116 4.41 -7.97 -16.02
C GLU A 116 3.63 -7.19 -14.96
N PRO A 117 3.59 -5.85 -15.05
CA PRO A 117 2.80 -5.02 -14.16
C PRO A 117 1.32 -5.40 -14.24
N SER A 118 0.66 -5.49 -13.10
CA SER A 118 -0.77 -5.79 -13.04
C SER A 118 -1.40 -5.12 -11.84
N ARG A 119 -2.57 -4.52 -12.10
CA ARG A 119 -3.37 -3.85 -11.08
C ARG A 119 -4.02 -4.86 -10.14
N TRP A 120 -4.12 -6.12 -10.55
CA TRP A 120 -4.79 -7.19 -9.80
C TRP A 120 -3.72 -8.06 -9.16
N ARG A 121 -3.42 -7.71 -7.92
CA ARG A 121 -2.46 -8.38 -7.06
C ARG A 121 -3.09 -8.59 -5.69
N GLU A 122 -3.16 -9.84 -5.28
CA GLU A 122 -3.69 -10.24 -3.99
C GLU A 122 -2.59 -10.82 -3.12
N ILE A 123 -2.70 -10.54 -1.83
CA ILE A 123 -1.63 -10.75 -0.87
C ILE A 123 -2.25 -11.42 0.36
N LYS A 124 -1.59 -12.46 0.85
CA LYS A 124 -1.96 -13.09 2.12
C LYS A 124 -0.72 -13.53 2.89
N ALA A 125 -0.68 -13.23 4.17
CA ALA A 125 0.33 -13.80 5.05
C ALA A 125 -0.09 -15.18 5.56
N TYR A 126 0.87 -16.10 5.64
CA TYR A 126 0.77 -17.38 6.32
C TYR A 126 2.02 -17.59 7.17
N LYS A 127 1.85 -17.58 8.50
CA LYS A 127 2.95 -17.56 9.47
C LYS A 127 3.92 -16.39 9.17
N ASN A 128 5.16 -16.68 8.81
CA ASN A 128 6.19 -15.69 8.48
C ASN A 128 6.37 -15.51 6.97
N TYR A 129 5.47 -16.06 6.14
CA TYR A 129 5.56 -15.98 4.69
C TYR A 129 4.42 -15.14 4.15
N LEU A 130 4.74 -14.30 3.18
CA LEU A 130 3.77 -13.64 2.32
C LEU A 130 3.58 -14.48 1.07
N VAL A 131 2.34 -14.68 0.67
CA VAL A 131 1.95 -15.33 -0.57
C VAL A 131 1.32 -14.25 -1.45
N VAL A 132 1.88 -14.04 -2.63
CA VAL A 132 1.45 -13.00 -3.57
C VAL A 132 1.03 -13.65 -4.88
N GLY A 133 -0.24 -13.46 -5.24
CA GLY A 133 -0.78 -13.85 -6.53
C GLY A 133 -1.07 -12.62 -7.39
N SER A 134 -0.99 -12.77 -8.71
CA SER A 134 -1.43 -11.73 -9.64
C SER A 134 -2.10 -12.35 -10.85
N GLU A 135 -3.07 -11.64 -11.42
CA GLU A 135 -3.69 -12.01 -12.70
C GLU A 135 -2.79 -11.69 -13.91
N ALA A 136 -1.58 -11.17 -13.70
CA ALA A 136 -0.59 -11.01 -14.76
C ALA A 136 -0.26 -12.38 -15.41
N PRO A 137 -0.33 -12.50 -16.75
CA PRO A 137 0.12 -13.67 -17.48
C PRO A 137 1.53 -14.10 -17.02
N GLY A 138 1.69 -15.40 -16.75
CA GLY A 138 2.97 -15.98 -16.34
C GLY A 138 3.50 -15.55 -14.97
N HIS A 139 2.73 -14.82 -14.14
CA HIS A 139 3.20 -14.36 -12.83
C HIS A 139 3.40 -15.50 -11.83
N GLY A 140 2.52 -16.51 -11.88
CA GLY A 140 2.48 -17.56 -10.87
C GLY A 140 2.22 -17.00 -9.47
N ILE A 141 2.80 -17.66 -8.45
CA ILE A 141 2.70 -17.27 -7.05
C ILE A 141 4.10 -16.95 -6.53
N GLN A 142 4.28 -15.75 -5.96
CA GLN A 142 5.52 -15.38 -5.27
C GLN A 142 5.37 -15.69 -3.77
N PHE A 143 6.41 -16.26 -3.18
CA PHE A 143 6.54 -16.43 -1.75
C PHE A 143 7.66 -15.53 -1.23
N PHE A 144 7.40 -14.80 -0.16
CA PHE A 144 8.39 -13.91 0.45
C PHE A 144 8.47 -14.12 1.95
N ASP A 145 9.69 -14.23 2.49
CA ASP A 145 9.92 -14.38 3.92
C ASP A 145 9.86 -13.03 4.63
N LEU A 146 8.79 -12.78 5.39
CA LEU A 146 8.53 -11.52 6.08
C LEU A 146 9.58 -11.18 7.14
N ARG A 147 10.36 -12.15 7.62
CA ARG A 147 11.49 -11.90 8.53
C ARG A 147 12.58 -11.06 7.86
N LYS A 148 12.70 -11.14 6.52
CA LYS A 148 13.65 -10.31 5.76
C LYS A 148 13.31 -8.81 5.89
N VAL A 149 12.03 -8.45 6.05
CA VAL A 149 11.59 -7.06 6.29
C VAL A 149 11.91 -6.59 7.71
N CYS A 150 11.89 -7.49 8.71
CA CYS A 150 12.23 -7.14 10.08
C CYS A 150 13.69 -6.70 10.24
N GLY A 151 14.60 -7.29 9.45
CA GLY A 151 16.03 -6.97 9.45
C GLY A 151 16.37 -5.69 8.68
N THR A 152 15.42 -5.16 7.90
CA THR A 152 15.57 -3.93 7.13
C THR A 152 15.62 -2.72 8.08
N SER A 153 16.77 -2.06 8.18
CA SER A 153 16.88 -0.76 8.85
C SER A 153 16.52 0.36 7.86
N ARG A 154 16.20 1.57 8.35
CA ARG A 154 15.82 2.72 7.49
C ARG A 154 16.85 3.06 6.41
N SER A 155 18.10 2.58 6.51
CA SER A 155 19.17 2.84 5.53
C SER A 155 19.32 1.76 4.44
N SER A 156 18.68 0.60 4.58
CA SER A 156 18.79 -0.50 3.63
C SER A 156 17.43 -0.69 2.96
N GLN A 157 17.12 0.01 1.88
CA GLN A 157 15.87 -0.28 1.14
C GLN A 157 15.92 -1.71 0.60
N ILE A 158 14.78 -2.41 0.59
CA ILE A 158 14.65 -3.68 -0.13
C ILE A 158 14.75 -3.38 -1.63
N GLN A 159 15.96 -3.33 -2.16
CA GLN A 159 16.26 -3.33 -3.58
C GLN A 159 16.84 -4.69 -3.92
N HIS A 160 16.07 -5.48 -4.67
CA HIS A 160 16.42 -6.81 -5.19
C HIS A 160 16.78 -7.88 -4.15
N ILE A 161 15.77 -8.65 -3.74
CA ILE A 161 16.00 -10.05 -3.34
C ILE A 161 15.51 -10.92 -4.49
N SER A 162 16.34 -11.03 -5.53
CA SER A 162 16.27 -12.13 -6.48
C SER A 162 16.90 -13.35 -5.81
N GLU A 163 16.09 -14.12 -5.08
CA GLU A 163 16.44 -15.49 -4.69
C GLU A 163 15.21 -16.35 -4.93
N LEU A 164 15.01 -16.72 -6.20
CA LEU A 164 15.14 -18.09 -6.72
C LEU A 164 15.33 -18.01 -8.25
#